data_AF-A0A7Y3NEW6-F1
#
_entry.id   AF-A0A7Y3NEW6-F1
#
_cell.length_a   1.000
_cell.length_b   1.000
_cell.length_c   1.000
_cell.angle_alpha   90.00
_cell.angle_beta   90.00
_cell.angle_gamma   90.00
#
_symmetry.space_group_name_H-M   'P 1'
#
loop_
_entity.id
_entity.type
_entity.pdbx_description
1 polymer ?
#
loop_
_entity_poly.entity_id
_entity_poly.type
_entity_poly.pdbx_seq_one_letter_code
_entity_poly.pdbx_strand_id
1 'polypeptide(L)' 'MSRAAAIQAELESLGYRMEPSLTMLDSEDDGAAIIDLATGEMVENEHDLPPKVIDLATEWSMLNAPTGLGPAM' A
#
# COMPACT_ATOMS: atom_id res chain seq x y z
N MET A 1 17.52 -7.92 -2.37
CA MET A 1 16.29 -7.17 -2.66
C MET A 1 15.28 -7.49 -1.58
N SER A 2 14.61 -6.49 -1.02
CA SER A 2 13.57 -6.67 -0.01
C SER A 2 12.25 -7.08 -0.67
N ARG A 3 11.40 -7.86 0.00
CA ARG A 3 10.09 -8.29 -0.54
C ARG A 3 9.20 -7.09 -0.92
N ALA A 4 9.19 -6.05 -0.11
CA ALA A 4 8.49 -4.79 -0.40
C ALA A 4 8.94 -4.15 -1.74
N ALA A 5 10.24 -4.22 -2.07
CA ALA A 5 10.74 -3.69 -3.33
C ALA A 5 10.33 -4.55 -4.54
N ALA A 6 10.21 -5.87 -4.35
CA ALA A 6 9.68 -6.76 -5.40
C ALA A 6 8.19 -6.49 -5.65
N ILE A 7 7.40 -6.34 -4.59
CA ILE A 7 5.98 -5.99 -4.70
C ILE A 7 5.78 -4.64 -5.38
N GLN A 8 6.58 -3.63 -5.03
CA GLN A 8 6.55 -2.33 -5.68
C GLN A 8 6.76 -2.45 -7.20
N ALA A 9 7.74 -3.24 -7.64
CA ALA A 9 7.99 -3.46 -9.06
C ALA A 9 6.83 -4.22 -9.75
N GLU A 10 6.18 -5.16 -9.06
CA GLU A 10 4.99 -5.86 -9.57
C GLU A 10 3.80 -4.91 -9.70
N LEU A 11 3.59 -4.01 -8.74
CA LEU A 11 2.54 -2.99 -8.82
C LEU A 11 2.82 -2.00 -9.95
N GLU A 12 4.07 -1.54 -10.12
CA GLU A 12 4.45 -0.62 -11.20
C GLU A 12 4.24 -1.26 -12.58
N SER A 13 4.50 -2.56 -12.71
CA SER A 13 4.16 -3.35 -13.90
C SER A 13 2.65 -3.40 -14.19
N LEU A 14 1.81 -3.25 -13.17
CA LEU A 14 0.36 -3.21 -13.30
C LEU A 14 -0.18 -1.78 -13.49
N GLY A 15 0.70 -0.77 -13.44
CA GLY A 15 0.33 0.63 -13.53
C GLY A 15 -0.04 1.26 -12.19
N TYR A 16 0.38 0.68 -11.06
CA TYR A 16 0.11 1.18 -9.72
C TYR A 16 1.40 1.39 -8.93
N ARG A 17 1.38 2.26 -7.92
CA ARG A 17 2.50 2.46 -6.99
C ARG A 17 1.97 2.56 -5.57
N MET A 18 2.66 1.93 -4.61
CA MET A 18 2.41 2.18 -3.20
C MET A 18 3.19 3.40 -2.75
N GLU A 19 2.51 4.32 -2.07
CA GLU A 19 3.18 5.36 -1.30
C GLU A 19 2.85 5.20 0.18
N PRO A 20 3.88 5.25 1.06
CA PRO A 20 3.61 5.35 2.49
C PRO A 20 2.88 6.67 2.72
N SER A 21 1.70 6.62 3.34
CA SER A 21 1.01 7.85 3.75
C SER A 21 1.92 8.58 4.74
N LEU A 22 2.50 9.71 4.32
CA LEU A 22 3.30 10.58 5.18
C LEU A 22 2.43 11.31 6.22
N THR A 23 1.12 11.12 6.17
CA THR A 23 0.13 11.71 7.07
C THR A 23 0.11 10.99 8.42
N MET A 24 1.27 10.97 9.10
CA MET A 24 1.44 10.47 10.47
C MET A 24 0.74 11.33 11.54
N LEU A 25 -0.08 12.32 11.17
CA LEU A 25 -0.46 13.37 12.10
C LEU A 25 -1.79 13.18 12.83
N ASP A 26 -2.83 12.51 12.30
CA ASP A 26 -4.11 12.52 13.03
C ASP A 26 -5.18 11.51 12.54
N SER A 27 -4.82 10.33 12.04
CA SER A 27 -5.85 9.37 11.62
C SER A 27 -5.43 7.97 11.97
N GLU A 28 -6.32 7.25 12.66
CA GLU A 28 -6.24 5.83 13.04
C GLU A 28 -6.12 4.87 11.84
N ASP A 29 -5.95 5.43 10.64
CA ASP A 29 -5.76 4.79 9.35
C ASP A 29 -4.29 4.97 8.94
N ASP A 30 -3.41 4.15 9.53
CA ASP A 30 -2.03 3.90 9.07
C ASP A 30 -2.01 3.13 7.72
N GLY A 31 -2.91 3.51 6.80
CA GLY A 31 -3.08 2.89 5.50
C GLY A 31 -2.05 3.41 4.50
N ALA A 32 -1.35 2.51 3.83
CA ALA A 32 -0.57 2.87 2.66
C ALA A 32 -1.51 3.25 1.50
N ALA A 33 -1.14 4.27 0.73
CA ALA A 33 -1.96 4.74 -0.39
C ALA A 33 -1.53 4.06 -1.70
N ILE A 34 -2.52 3.63 -2.49
CA ILE A 34 -2.29 3.12 -3.85
C ILE A 34 -2.48 4.29 -4.82
N ILE A 35 -1.44 4.60 -5.58
CA ILE A 35 -1.46 5.61 -6.66
C ILE A 35 -1.62 4.90 -8.00
N ASP A 36 -2.60 5.30 -8.79
CA ASP A 36 -2.73 4.89 -10.17
C ASP A 36 -1.78 5.72 -11.04
N LEU A 37 -0.86 5.06 -11.76
CA LEU A 37 0.15 5.72 -12.59
C LEU A 37 -0.41 6.19 -13.94
N ALA A 38 -1.55 5.67 -14.37
CA ALA A 38 -2.23 6.11 -15.59
C ALA A 38 -2.95 7.44 -15.37
N THR A 39 -3.61 7.62 -14.23
CA THR A 39 -4.31 8.87 -13.86
C THR A 39 -3.44 9.83 -13.04
N GLY A 40 -2.45 9.30 -12.31
CA GLY A 40 -1.67 10.03 -11.33
C GLY A 40 -2.42 10.32 -10.04
N GLU A 41 -3.60 9.71 -9.85
CA GLU A 41 -4.49 9.96 -8.72
C GLU A 41 -4.39 8.84 -7.68
N MET A 42 -4.67 9.20 -6.42
CA MET A 42 -4.81 8.22 -5.36
C MET A 42 -6.10 7.43 -5.58
N VAL A 43 -6.00 6.11 -5.48
CA VAL A 43 -7.16 5.24 -5.58
C VAL A 43 -7.93 5.33 -4.28
N GLU A 44 -9.05 6.04 -4.31
CA GLU A 44 -9.94 6.22 -3.15
C GLU A 44 -10.77 4.97 -2.84
N ASN A 45 -10.99 4.11 -3.84
CA ASN A 45 -11.81 2.90 -3.71
C ASN A 45 -11.05 1.66 -4.13
N GLU A 46 -10.71 0.83 -3.15
CA GLU A 46 -9.97 -0.43 -3.36
C GLU A 46 -10.77 -1.45 -4.18
N HIS A 47 -12.11 -1.32 -4.22
CA HIS A 47 -13.00 -2.19 -5.00
C HIS A 47 -12.86 -2.04 -6.53
N ASP A 48 -12.32 -0.91 -7.01
CA ASP A 48 -12.03 -0.69 -8.43
C ASP A 48 -10.70 -1.32 -8.85
N LEU A 49 -9.92 -1.84 -7.90
CA LEU A 49 -8.63 -2.45 -8.17
C LEU A 49 -8.76 -3.93 -8.54
N PRO A 50 -7.88 -4.43 -9.41
CA PRO A 50 -7.75 -5.87 -9.61
C PRO A 50 -7.45 -6.55 -8.27
N PRO A 51 -8.04 -7.72 -7.97
CA PRO A 51 -7.78 -8.45 -6.72
C PRO A 51 -6.29 -8.67 -6.44
N LYS A 52 -5.50 -8.86 -7.50
CA LYS A 52 -4.04 -9.00 -7.43
C LYS A 52 -3.35 -7.75 -6.87
N VAL A 53 -3.84 -6.56 -7.22
CA VAL A 53 -3.30 -5.28 -6.72
C VAL A 53 -3.61 -5.13 -5.24
N ILE A 54 -4.83 -5.49 -4.82
CA ILE A 54 -5.26 -5.47 -3.40
C ILE A 54 -4.39 -6.42 -2.56
N ASP A 55 -4.18 -7.65 -3.03
CA ASP A 55 -3.31 -8.64 -2.36
C ASP A 55 -1.87 -8.12 -2.20
N LEU A 56 -1.30 -7.59 -3.28
CA LEU A 56 0.06 -7.04 -3.29
C LEU A 56 0.18 -5.80 -2.37
N ALA A 57 -0.78 -4.87 -2.45
CA ALA A 57 -0.81 -3.69 -1.61
C ALA A 57 -0.92 -4.05 -0.12
N THR A 58 -1.79 -5.01 0.21
CA THR A 58 -1.94 -5.55 1.57
C THR A 58 -0.63 -6.14 2.07
N GLU A 59 0.02 -6.99 1.26
CA GLU A 59 1.30 -7.59 1.62
C GLU A 59 2.40 -6.52 1.81
N TRP A 60 2.45 -5.52 0.94
CA TRP A 60 3.40 -4.41 1.06
C TRP A 60 3.18 -3.60 2.34
N SER A 61 1.92 -3.29 2.67
CA SER A 61 1.53 -2.61 3.91
C SER A 61 1.95 -3.42 5.13
N MET A 62 1.72 -4.73 5.16
CA MET A 62 2.15 -5.59 6.27
C MET A 62 3.68 -5.61 6.45
N LEU A 63 4.44 -5.50 5.36
CA LEU A 63 5.91 -5.48 5.40
C LEU A 63 6.48 -4.12 5.82
N ASN A 64 5.77 -3.03 5.58
CA ASN A 64 6.20 -1.67 5.91
C ASN A 64 5.51 -1.11 7.16
N ALA A 65 4.48 -1.79 7.67
CA ALA A 65 3.81 -1.42 8.90
C ALA A 65 4.84 -1.35 10.03
N PRO A 66 4.80 -0.32 10.88
CA PRO A 66 5.60 -0.30 12.09
C PRO A 66 5.22 -1.55 12.89
N THR A 67 6.21 -2.33 13.28
CA THR A 67 6.07 -3.60 14.04
C THR A 67 5.59 -3.38 15.50
N GLY A 68 4.77 -2.35 15.73
CA GLY A 68 4.43 -1.78 17.03
C GLY A 68 2.99 -1.94 17.53
N LEU A 69 2.13 -2.70 16.84
CA LEU A 69 0.80 -3.06 17.36
C LEU A 69 0.56 -4.57 17.26
N GLY A 70 1.41 -5.34 17.93
CA GLY A 70 0.98 -6.63 18.49
C GLY A 70 -0.10 -6.37 19.56
N PRO A 71 -1.01 -7.32 19.83
CA PRO A 71 -2.10 -7.10 20.78
C PRO A 71 -1.51 -6.71 22.14
N ALA A 72 -2.04 -5.63 22.73
CA ALA A 72 -1.84 -5.36 24.14
C ALA A 72 -2.31 -6.60 24.93
N MET A 73 -1.36 -7.35 25.48
CA MET A 73 -1.59 -8.42 26.46
C MET A 73 -1.77 -7.82 27.86
#